data_AF-K3WVB3-F1
#
_entry.id   AF-K3WVB3-F1
#
_cell.length_a   1.000
_cell.length_b   1.000
_cell.length_c   1.000
_cell.angle_alpha   90.00
_cell.angle_beta   90.00
_cell.angle_gamma   90.00
#
_symmetry.space_group_name_H-M   'P 1'
#
loop_
_entity.id
_entity.type
_entity.pdbx_description
1 polymer ?
#
loop_
_entity_poly.entity_id
_entity_poly.type
_entity_poly.pdbx_seq_one_letter_code
_entity_poly.pdbx_strand_id
1 'polypeptide(L)'
;MVAGKVAQSAARRWLGDAGTYPIIVTCAVATAVCSFHCVRYLAGHPDVAWNKEKRTDLFRHDEKYGEGWQSHRRWFATIHKNAVNESKGLM
;
A
#
# COMPACT_ATOMS: atom_id res chain seq x y z
N MET A 1 24.66 31.05 38.99
CA MET A 1 23.79 31.42 37.86
C MET A 1 23.13 30.15 37.34
N VAL A 2 21.81 30.00 37.46
CA VAL A 2 21.09 28.88 36.86
C VAL A 2 20.80 29.25 35.42
N ALA A 3 21.46 28.60 34.47
CA ALA A 3 21.15 28.76 33.06
C ALA A 3 19.75 28.20 32.79
N GLY A 4 18.80 29.07 32.44
CA GLY A 4 17.46 28.66 32.04
C GLY A 4 17.55 27.83 30.76
N LYS A 5 16.99 26.62 30.76
CA LYS A 5 16.84 25.84 29.53
C LYS A 5 15.90 26.60 28.59
N VAL A 6 16.44 27.16 27.51
CA VAL A 6 15.62 27.74 26.44
C VAL A 6 14.79 26.61 25.83
N ALA A 7 13.47 26.71 25.94
CA ALA A 7 12.56 25.73 25.34
C ALA A 7 12.72 25.79 23.80
N GLN A 8 13.40 24.80 23.22
CA GLN A 8 13.44 24.64 21.78
C GLN A 8 12.12 24.06 21.29
N SER A 9 11.58 24.62 20.21
CA SER A 9 10.46 24.02 19.48
C SER A 9 10.76 22.56 19.13
N ALA A 10 9.74 21.70 19.19
CA ALA A 10 9.84 20.29 18.84
C ALA A 10 10.46 20.10 17.45
N ALA A 11 10.06 20.90 16.45
CA ALA A 11 10.63 20.83 15.11
C ALA A 11 12.15 21.12 15.10
N ARG A 12 12.60 22.09 15.90
CA ARG A 12 14.04 22.42 16.02
C ARG A 12 14.82 21.32 16.73
N ARG A 13 14.19 20.58 17.63
CA ARG A 13 14.81 19.46 18.35
C ARG A 13 14.90 18.20 17.48
N TRP A 14 13.89 17.92 16.67
CA TRP A 14 13.86 16.78 15.76
C TRP A 14 14.70 17.00 14.48
N LEU A 15 14.71 18.22 13.95
CA LEU A 15 15.44 18.55 12.70
C LEU A 15 16.83 19.15 12.95
N GLY A 16 17.17 19.51 14.19
CA GLY A 16 18.44 20.14 14.53
C GLY A 16 19.55 19.16 14.92
N ASP A 17 19.22 17.90 15.20
CA ASP A 17 20.18 16.88 15.64
C ASP A 17 20.43 15.84 14.53
N ALA A 18 21.70 15.70 14.15
CA ALA A 18 22.16 14.74 13.15
C ALA A 18 21.77 13.28 13.49
N GLY A 19 21.74 12.93 14.78
CA GLY A 19 21.36 11.59 15.25
C GLY A 19 19.89 11.24 15.05
N THR A 20 19.05 12.22 14.73
CA THR A 20 17.60 12.03 14.58
C THR A 20 17.19 11.69 13.13
N TYR A 21 18.03 12.03 12.14
CA TYR A 21 17.75 11.77 10.73
C TYR A 21 17.55 10.29 10.37
N PRO A 22 18.33 9.32 10.91
CA PRO A 22 18.08 7.90 10.66
C PRO A 22 16.65 7.47 11.06
N ILE A 23 16.15 7.98 12.19
CA ILE A 23 14.79 7.69 12.67
C ILE A 23 13.76 8.29 11.70
N ILE A 24 13.94 9.55 11.30
CA ILE A 24 13.05 10.23 10.35
C ILE A 24 12.99 9.47 9.02
N VAL A 25 14.13 8.99 8.52
CA VAL A 25 14.21 8.18 7.31
C VAL A 25 13.40 6.89 7.46
N THR A 26 13.54 6.16 8.58
CA THR A 26 12.77 4.92 8.79
C THR A 26 11.27 5.17 8.83
N CYS A 27 10.82 6.24 9.51
CA CYS A 27 9.42 6.63 9.53
C CYS A 27 8.91 6.98 8.12
N ALA A 28 9.67 7.77 7.37
CA ALA A 28 9.31 8.16 6.01
C ALA A 28 9.19 6.95 5.08
N VAL A 29 10.13 6.01 5.14
CA VAL A 29 10.10 4.76 4.36
C VAL A 29 8.88 3.92 4.74
N ALA A 30 8.61 3.75 6.03
CA ALA A 30 7.45 2.98 6.50
C ALA A 30 6.13 3.60 5.99
N THR A 31 5.99 4.92 6.09
CA THR A 31 4.81 5.64 5.57
C THR A 31 4.70 5.51 4.05
N ALA A 32 5.81 5.61 3.32
CA ALA A 32 5.83 5.46 1.86
C ALA A 32 5.40 4.05 1.43
N VAL A 33 5.95 3.00 2.07
CA VAL A 33 5.60 1.61 1.75
C VAL A 33 4.13 1.31 2.08
N CYS A 34 3.65 1.80 3.22
CA CYS A 34 2.25 1.64 3.62
C CYS A 34 1.30 2.34 2.63
N SER A 35 1.53 3.62 2.35
CA SER A 35 0.71 4.39 1.43
C SER A 35 0.74 3.81 0.02
N PHE A 36 1.90 3.35 -0.47
CA PHE A 36 2.02 2.67 -1.75
C PHE A 36 1.14 1.41 -1.81
N HIS A 37 1.17 0.56 -0.79
CA HIS A 37 0.32 -0.65 -0.76
C HIS A 37 -1.17 -0.31 -0.72
N CYS A 38 -1.55 0.66 0.11
CA CYS A 38 -2.93 1.13 0.20
C CYS A 38 -3.42 1.65 -1.15
N VAL A 39 -2.65 2.52 -1.82
CA VAL A 39 -2.99 3.08 -3.13
C VAL A 39 -3.05 1.98 -4.19
N ARG A 40 -2.05 1.10 -4.25
CA ARG A 40 -2.02 -0.01 -5.21
C ARG A 40 -3.24 -0.92 -5.05
N TYR A 41 -3.63 -1.22 -3.82
CA TYR A 41 -4.80 -2.06 -3.54
C TYR A 41 -6.09 -1.31 -3.90
N LEU A 42 -6.28 -0.10 -3.39
CA LEU A 42 -7.51 0.67 -3.62
C LEU A 42 -7.73 1.00 -5.10
N ALA A 43 -6.68 1.38 -5.83
CA ALA A 43 -6.80 1.75 -7.24
C ALA A 43 -6.84 0.55 -8.20
N GLY A 44 -6.43 -0.63 -7.73
CA GLY A 44 -6.22 -1.82 -8.57
C GLY A 44 -6.88 -3.09 -8.03
N HIS A 45 -7.95 -2.95 -7.24
CA HIS A 45 -8.73 -4.11 -6.82
C HIS A 45 -10.07 -4.11 -7.56
N PRO A 46 -10.53 -5.26 -8.09
CA PRO A 46 -11.74 -5.31 -8.89
C PRO A 46 -13.00 -4.95 -8.09
N ASP A 47 -12.94 -5.11 -6.76
CA ASP A 47 -14.05 -4.80 -5.85
C ASP A 47 -14.11 -3.34 -5.37
N VAL A 48 -13.20 -2.48 -5.87
CA VAL A 48 -13.22 -1.05 -5.56
C VAL A 48 -13.90 -0.29 -6.70
N ALA A 49 -15.08 0.24 -6.40
CA ALA A 49 -15.92 0.94 -7.37
C ALA A 49 -15.46 2.39 -7.62
N TRP A 50 -14.45 2.57 -8.48
CA TRP A 50 -14.01 3.91 -8.90
C TRP A 50 -15.00 4.57 -9.88
N ASN A 51 -15.52 3.79 -10.84
CA ASN A 51 -16.46 4.23 -11.86
C ASN A 51 -17.86 4.47 -11.28
N LYS A 52 -18.52 5.54 -11.72
CA LYS A 52 -19.84 5.94 -11.24
C LYS A 52 -20.90 4.86 -11.49
N GLU A 53 -20.81 4.16 -12.61
CA GLU A 53 -21.71 3.05 -13.00
C GLU A 53 -21.64 1.86 -12.04
N LYS A 54 -20.47 1.59 -11.46
CA LYS A 54 -20.26 0.48 -10.51
C LYS A 54 -20.67 0.82 -9.07
N ARG A 55 -20.96 2.10 -8.76
CA ARG A 55 -21.36 2.53 -7.39
C ARG A 55 -22.81 2.24 -7.07
N THR A 56 -23.65 2.10 -8.10
CA THR A 56 -25.09 1.83 -7.97
C THR A 56 -25.40 0.33 -8.01
N ASP A 57 -24.41 -0.51 -8.30
CA ASP A 57 -24.60 -1.95 -8.37
C ASP A 57 -24.78 -2.52 -6.96
N LEU A 58 -25.87 -3.27 -6.77
CA LEU A 58 -26.21 -3.88 -5.48
C LEU A 58 -25.22 -5.01 -5.14
N PHE A 59 -24.70 -5.68 -6.17
CA PHE A 59 -23.69 -6.73 -6.05
C PHE A 59 -22.32 -6.12 -6.29
N ARG A 60 -21.53 -5.97 -5.21
CA ARG A 60 -20.20 -5.35 -5.29
C ARG A 60 -19.19 -6.18 -6.09
N HIS A 61 -19.45 -7.47 -6.26
CA HIS A 61 -18.57 -8.39 -6.98
C HIS A 61 -19.19 -8.75 -8.33
N ASP A 62 -18.46 -8.46 -9.41
CA ASP A 62 -18.80 -8.87 -10.78
C ASP A 62 -17.75 -9.88 -11.23
N GLU A 63 -18.18 -11.14 -11.37
CA GLU A 63 -17.31 -12.27 -11.68
C GLU A 63 -16.61 -12.09 -13.03
N LYS A 64 -17.29 -11.60 -14.06
CA LYS A 64 -16.70 -11.38 -15.41
C LYS A 64 -15.64 -10.29 -15.39
N TYR A 65 -15.91 -9.22 -14.64
CA TYR A 65 -14.93 -8.14 -14.46
C TYR A 65 -13.70 -8.63 -13.67
N GLY A 66 -13.92 -9.41 -12.61
CA GLY A 66 -12.87 -10.04 -11.83
C GLY A 66 -12.00 -11.00 -12.65
N GLU A 67 -12.61 -11.81 -13.52
CA GLU A 67 -11.89 -12.69 -14.44
C GLU A 67 -11.02 -11.90 -15.43
N GLY A 68 -11.55 -10.84 -16.04
CA GLY A 68 -10.79 -9.96 -16.94
C GLY A 68 -9.65 -9.22 -16.23
N TRP A 69 -9.84 -8.85 -14.96
CA TRP A 69 -8.80 -8.26 -14.12
C TRP A 69 -7.68 -9.27 -13.80
N GLN A 70 -8.03 -10.53 -13.57
CA GLN A 70 -7.08 -11.60 -13.26
C GLN A 70 -6.42 -12.21 -14.51
N SER A 71 -7.04 -12.14 -15.68
CA SER A 71 -6.57 -12.81 -16.90
C SER A 71 -5.13 -12.41 -17.29
N HIS A 72 -4.81 -11.12 -17.18
CA HIS A 72 -3.48 -10.59 -17.48
C HIS A 72 -2.44 -10.89 -16.38
N ARG A 73 -2.89 -11.08 -15.14
CA ARG A 73 -2.02 -11.34 -13.98
C ARG A 73 -1.73 -12.82 -13.81
N ARG A 74 -2.64 -13.68 -14.27
CA ARG A 74 -2.51 -15.14 -14.25
C ARG A 74 -1.25 -15.59 -14.97
N TRP A 75 -0.93 -15.03 -16.13
CA TRP A 75 0.25 -15.44 -16.90
C TRP A 75 1.54 -15.36 -16.08
N PHE A 76 1.79 -14.23 -15.41
CA PHE A 76 2.96 -14.08 -14.53
C PHE A 76 2.90 -15.03 -13.32
N ALA A 77 1.72 -15.22 -12.75
CA ALA A 77 1.54 -16.10 -11.61
C ALA A 77 1.81 -17.57 -11.96
N THR A 78 1.58 -17.99 -13.20
CA THR A 78 1.73 -19.39 -13.66
C THR A 78 3.02 -19.69 -14.42
N ILE A 79 4.01 -18.79 -14.44
CA ILE A 79 5.29 -19.04 -15.14
C ILE A 79 6.03 -20.26 -14.55
N HIS A 80 5.90 -20.51 -13.25
CA HIS A 80 6.56 -21.63 -12.59
C HIS A 80 5.59 -22.40 -11.71
N LYS A 81 5.72 -23.73 -11.70
CA LYS A 81 4.95 -24.61 -10.83
C LYS A 81 5.14 -24.25 -9.36
N ASN A 82 4.05 -24.03 -8.63
CA ASN A 82 4.09 -23.80 -7.19
C ASN A 82 2.87 -24.46 -6.54
N ALA A 83 2.98 -24.80 -5.25
CA ALA A 83 1.87 -25.43 -4.51
C ALA A 83 0.59 -24.56 -4.46
N VAL A 84 0.75 -23.24 -4.59
CA VAL A 84 -0.35 -22.27 -4.58
C VAL A 84 -1.16 -22.31 -5.89
N ASN A 85 -0.52 -22.60 -7.03
CA ASN A 85 -1.13 -22.66 -8.34
C ASN A 85 -1.80 -24.02 -8.54
N GLU A 86 -1.17 -25.09 -8.05
CA GLU A 86 -1.73 -26.44 -8.06
C GLU A 86 -2.99 -26.51 -7.17
N SER A 87 -2.95 -25.96 -5.95
CA SER A 87 -4.14 -25.91 -5.07
C SER A 87 -5.29 -25.06 -5.64
N LYS A 88 -4.98 -24.12 -6.53
CA LYS A 88 -5.97 -23.27 -7.21
C LYS A 88 -6.41 -23.81 -8.58
N GLY A 89 -5.92 -24.97 -9.01
CA GLY A 89 -6.25 -25.56 -10.31
C GLY A 89 -5.82 -24.71 -11.51
N LEU A 90 -4.75 -23.92 -11.35
CA LEU A 90 -4.25 -22.99 -12.37
C LEU A 90 -3.23 -23.65 -13.32
N MET A 91 -2.92 -24.93 -13.12
CA MET A 91 -1.96 -25.77 -13.85
C MET A 91 -2.43 -27.22 -13.92
#